data_AF-A0A6B9XK15-F1
#
_entry.id   AF-A0A6B9XK15-F1
#
_cell.length_a   1.000
_cell.length_b   1.000
_cell.length_c   1.000
_cell.angle_alpha   90.00
_cell.angle_beta   90.00
_cell.angle_gamma   90.00
#
_symmetry.space_group_name_H-M   'P 1'
#
loop_
_entity.id
_entity.type
_entity.pdbx_description
1 polymer ?
#
loop_
_entity_poly.entity_id
_entity_poly.type
_entity_poly.pdbx_seq_one_letter_code
_entity_poly.pdbx_strand_id
1 'polypeptide(L)' 'LATDNIIDTVTKLRDRGVEFLRVPATYYDTVVERVGKIEEDLKPIQELGILVDRDEEGYLLQIFSKPMEDRPTL' A
#
# COMPACT_ATOMS: atom_id res chain seq x y z
N LEU A 1 7.39 -9.60 -1.14
CA LEU A 1 8.67 -9.07 -0.62
C LEU A 1 8.36 -8.28 0.63
N ALA A 2 9.05 -8.55 1.74
CA ALA A 2 8.90 -7.77 2.97
C ALA A 2 9.94 -6.63 3.00
N THR A 3 9.61 -5.54 3.67
CA THR A 3 10.49 -4.37 3.87
C THR A 3 10.15 -3.69 5.18
N ASP A 4 11.17 -3.16 5.86
CA ASP A 4 11.00 -2.41 7.10
C ASP A 4 10.53 -0.96 6.84
N ASN A 5 10.58 -0.50 5.58
CA ASN A 5 10.12 0.83 5.18
C ASN A 5 9.43 0.78 3.81
N ILE A 6 8.13 0.49 3.84
CA ILE A 6 7.32 0.37 2.62
C ILE A 6 7.17 1.70 1.88
N ILE A 7 7.12 2.84 2.57
CA ILE A 7 6.97 4.16 1.94
C ILE A 7 8.19 4.47 1.06
N ASP A 8 9.40 4.33 1.61
CA ASP A 8 10.65 4.53 0.86
C ASP A 8 10.80 3.50 -0.27
N THR A 9 10.47 2.23 0.02
CA THR A 9 10.58 1.14 -0.96
C THR A 9 9.66 1.37 -2.16
N VAL A 10 8.39 1.67 -1.93
CA VAL A 10 7.40 1.90 -3.00
C VAL A 10 7.73 3.16 -3.78
N THR A 11 8.18 4.22 -3.11
CA THR A 11 8.65 5.45 -3.78
C THR A 11 9.77 5.13 -4.77
N LYS A 12 10.82 4.43 -4.32
CA LYS A 12 11.94 4.02 -5.18
C LYS A 12 11.52 3.10 -6.32
N LEU A 13 10.55 2.21 -6.10
CA LEU A 13 10.03 1.33 -7.14
C LEU A 13 9.25 2.13 -8.20
N ARG A 14 8.41 3.11 -7.79
CA ARG A 14 7.73 4.00 -8.73
C ARG A 14 8.71 4.85 -9.54
N ASP A 15 9.74 5.38 -8.91
CA ASP A 15 10.80 6.14 -9.60
C ASP A 15 11.55 5.30 -10.64
N ARG A 16 11.60 3.97 -10.44
CA ARG A 16 12.19 2.99 -11.37
C ARG A 16 11.20 2.50 -12.43
N GLY A 17 9.98 3.05 -12.49
CA GLY A 17 8.97 2.72 -13.49
C GLY A 17 8.06 1.54 -13.13
N VAL A 18 8.09 1.04 -11.89
CA VAL A 18 7.13 0.02 -11.45
C VAL A 18 5.76 0.66 -11.26
N GLU A 19 4.76 0.12 -11.93
CA GLU A 19 3.37 0.55 -11.78
C GLU A 19 2.66 -0.27 -10.69
N PHE A 20 1.82 0.41 -9.92
CA PHE A 20 1.01 -0.19 -8.86
C PHE A 20 -0.48 -0.03 -9.15
N LEU A 21 -1.28 -0.90 -8.53
CA LEU A 21 -2.74 -0.77 -8.55
C LEU A 21 -3.15 0.53 -7.85
N ARG A 22 -4.17 1.19 -8.39
CA ARG A 22 -4.70 2.43 -7.81
C ARG A 22 -5.84 2.11 -6.86
N VAL A 23 -5.71 2.56 -5.62
CA VAL A 23 -6.77 2.46 -4.61
C VAL A 23 -7.60 3.74 -4.60
N PRO A 24 -8.94 3.68 -4.60
CA PRO A 24 -9.79 4.85 -4.46
C PRO A 24 -9.55 5.60 -3.14
N ALA A 25 -9.63 6.94 -3.15
CA ALA A 25 -9.44 7.75 -1.94
C ALA A 25 -10.41 7.39 -0.81
N THR A 26 -11.64 6.97 -1.16
CA THR A 26 -12.69 6.55 -0.23
C THR A 26 -12.31 5.36 0.66
N TYR A 27 -11.32 4.57 0.24
CA TYR A 27 -10.76 3.52 1.09
C TYR A 27 -10.12 4.12 2.35
N TYR A 28 -9.32 5.18 2.20
CA TYR A 28 -8.57 5.81 3.28
C TYR A 28 -9.47 6.59 4.25
N ASP A 29 -10.62 7.06 3.77
CA ASP A 29 -11.62 7.73 4.61
C ASP A 29 -12.19 6.80 5.69
N THR A 30 -12.24 5.49 5.43
CA THR A 30 -12.85 4.49 6.33
C THR A 30 -11.86 3.50 6.93
N VAL A 31 -10.64 3.43 6.41
CA VAL A 31 -9.65 2.42 6.84
C VAL A 31 -9.29 2.55 8.32
N VAL A 32 -9.20 3.77 8.83
CA VAL A 32 -8.87 4.06 10.24
C VAL A 32 -9.94 3.54 11.18
N GLU A 33 -11.20 3.56 10.78
CA GLU A 33 -12.30 3.01 11.59
C GLU A 33 -12.22 1.48 11.66
N ARG A 34 -11.71 0.84 10.60
CA ARG A 34 -11.57 -0.62 10.49
C ARG A 34 -10.33 -1.15 11.21
N VAL A 35 -9.19 -0.49 11.00
CA VAL A 35 -7.89 -0.94 11.54
C VAL A 35 -7.51 -0.23 12.84
N GLY A 36 -8.29 0.76 13.28
CA GLY A 36 -7.95 1.59 14.43
C GLY A 36 -6.75 2.50 14.19
N LYS A 37 -6.12 2.94 15.28
CA LYS A 37 -4.97 3.84 15.24
C LYS A 37 -3.73 3.08 14.72
N ILE A 38 -3.09 3.64 13.70
CA ILE A 38 -1.76 3.27 13.20
C ILE A 38 -0.75 4.36 13.59
N GLU A 39 0.55 4.03 13.55
CA GLU A 39 1.61 4.97 13.93
C GLU A 39 2.09 5.83 12.76
N GLU A 40 1.88 5.36 11.52
CA GLU A 40 2.29 6.00 10.29
C GLU A 40 1.32 7.10 9.84
N ASP A 41 1.86 8.07 9.11
CA ASP A 41 1.05 9.09 8.44
C ASP A 41 0.25 8.45 7.29
N LEU A 42 -1.07 8.63 7.30
CA LEU A 42 -1.97 8.14 6.25
C LEU A 42 -1.76 8.85 4.92
N LYS A 43 -1.26 10.08 4.92
CA LYS A 43 -1.07 10.86 3.70
C LYS A 43 -0.14 10.17 2.69
N PRO A 44 1.11 9.78 3.04
CA PRO A 44 1.97 9.04 2.12
C PRO A 44 1.40 7.65 1.78
N ILE A 45 0.69 6.99 2.70
CA ILE A 45 0.03 5.70 2.43
C ILE A 45 -1.02 5.88 1.32
N GLN A 46 -1.84 6.93 1.40
CA GLN A 46 -2.85 7.28 0.40
C GLN A 46 -2.25 7.69 -0.94
N GLU A 47 -1.21 8.52 -0.95
CA GLU A 47 -0.53 8.97 -2.17
C GLU A 47 0.14 7.82 -2.94
N LEU A 48 0.63 6.83 -2.20
CA LEU A 48 1.29 5.64 -2.76
C LEU A 48 0.30 4.51 -3.08
N GLY A 49 -0.95 4.57 -2.64
CA GLY A 49 -1.92 3.50 -2.86
C GLY A 49 -1.67 2.26 -2.00
N ILE A 50 -1.04 2.43 -0.84
CA ILE A 50 -0.74 1.34 0.10
C ILE A 50 -2.03 0.97 0.86
N LEU A 51 -2.29 -0.31 0.99
CA LEU A 51 -3.39 -0.89 1.77
C LEU A 51 -2.92 -1.16 3.20
N VAL A 52 -3.85 -1.01 4.14
CA VAL A 52 -3.66 -1.27 5.57
C VAL A 52 -4.64 -2.35 5.99
N ASP A 53 -4.14 -3.37 6.69
CA ASP A 53 -4.96 -4.40 7.33
C ASP A 53 -4.53 -4.57 8.79
N ARG A 54 -5.39 -5.12 9.65
CA ARG A 54 -5.07 -5.37 11.08
C ARG A 54 -5.53 -6.76 11.51
N ASP A 55 -4.68 -7.42 12.29
CA ASP A 55 -4.94 -8.69 12.96
C ASP A 55 -4.74 -8.58 14.48
N GLU A 56 -4.71 -9.71 15.17
CA GLU A 56 -4.51 -9.78 16.63
C GLU A 56 -3.10 -9.39 17.08
N GLU A 57 -2.11 -9.43 16.19
CA GLU A 57 -0.69 -9.19 16.49
C GLU A 57 -0.24 -7.77 16.09
N GLY A 58 -0.93 -7.12 15.15
CA GLY A 58 -0.60 -5.77 14.72
C GLY A 58 -1.33 -5.35 13.45
N TYR A 59 -0.70 -4.51 12.64
CA TYR A 59 -1.22 -4.11 11.34
C TYR A 59 -0.19 -4.34 10.24
N LEU A 60 -0.68 -4.59 9.03
CA LEU A 60 0.10 -4.89 7.85
C LEU A 60 -0.10 -3.81 6.80
N LEU A 61 1.01 -3.28 6.28
CA LEU A 61 1.03 -2.41 5.11
C LEU A 61 1.39 -3.22 3.86
N GLN A 62 0.58 -3.13 2.80
CA GLN A 62 0.78 -3.92 1.58
C GLN A 62 0.42 -3.13 0.32
N ILE A 63 0.96 -3.54 -0.84
CA ILE A 63 0.62 -2.95 -2.14
C ILE A 63 0.84 -3.98 -3.25
N PHE A 64 0.05 -3.89 -4.33
CA PHE A 64 0.16 -4.76 -5.49
C PHE A 64 0.65 -3.99 -6.72
N SER A 65 1.66 -4.53 -7.41
CA SER A 65 2.07 -4.03 -8.72
C SER A 65 1.02 -4.38 -9.77
N LYS A 66 0.98 -3.66 -10.89
CA LYS A 66 0.32 -4.16 -12.10
C LYS A 66 1.05 -5.41 -12.61
N PRO A 67 0.38 -6.28 -13.38
CA PRO A 67 1.05 -7.37 -14.08
C PRO A 67 2.22 -6.82 -14.90
N MET A 68 3.39 -7.47 -14.80
CA MET A 68 4.60 -7.06 -15.53
C MET A 68 4.62 -7.57 -16.98
N GLU A 69 3.62 -8.38 -17.35
CA GLU A 69 3.47 -8.96 -18.68
C GLU A 69 2.08 -8.60 -19.25
N ASP A 70 1.96 -8.59 -20.58
CA ASP A 70 0.70 -8.29 -21.29
C ASP A 70 -0.44 -9.27 -20.96
N ARG A 71 -0.11 -10.45 -20.42
CA ARG A 71 -1.10 -11.42 -19.97
C ARG A 71 -1.28 -11.30 -18.45
N PRO A 72 -2.52 -11.17 -17.96
CA PRO A 72 -2.81 -11.03 -16.53
C PRO A 72 -2.69 -12.39 -15.81
N THR A 73 -1.48 -12.96 -15.76
CA THR A 73 -1.26 -14.32 -15.23
C THR A 73 -0.22 -14.43 -14.13
N LEU A 74 0.25 -13.31 -13.57
CA LEU A 74 1.15 -13.29 -12.40
C LEU A 74 0.60 -12.38 -11.31
#